data_AF-A0A662ZFK4-F1
#
_entry.id   AF-A0A662ZFK4-F1
#
_cell.length_a   1.000
_cell.length_b   1.000
_cell.length_c   1.000
_cell.angle_alpha   90.00
_cell.angle_beta   90.00
_cell.angle_gamma   90.00
#
_symmetry.space_group_name_H-M   'P 1'
#
loop_
_entity.id
_entity.type
_entity.pdbx_description
1 polymer ?
#
loop_
_entity_poly.entity_id
_entity_poly.type
_entity_poly.pdbx_seq_one_letter_code
_entity_poly.pdbx_strand_id
1 'polypeptide(L)'
;MTCTAGCDRGDSVVCESSKIQESLKSDFSYELQHYNELPQVIFKNFSLKNRMNSLVWCSCQSELSGNGRDVVRSLITKFGEKNWRQSRKLFKNSDYSKWSNRKISKYKSQLALYLLDKYQDSFRDKSYIMKIDVNYNIDITGNVIRNVDYQEDINVRFLSLVAVDIPLDNVRDQFILTKILNSQSVK
;
A
#
# COMPACT_ATOMS: atom_id res chain seq x y z
N MET A 1 -19.31 -45.99 13.81
CA MET A 1 -19.05 -44.77 13.03
C MET A 1 -18.46 -43.74 13.97
N THR A 2 -17.13 -43.60 13.94
CA THR A 2 -16.39 -42.60 14.72
C THR A 2 -15.52 -41.84 13.74
N CYS A 3 -16.08 -40.75 13.22
CA CYS A 3 -15.32 -39.73 12.52
C CYS A 3 -15.22 -38.53 13.46
N THR A 4 -14.00 -38.17 13.84
CA THR A 4 -13.49 -36.80 13.68
C THR A 4 -12.03 -36.80 14.08
N ALA A 5 -11.18 -36.90 13.06
CA ALA A 5 -9.79 -36.53 13.13
C ALA A 5 -9.69 -35.06 13.55
N GLY A 6 -8.84 -34.77 14.54
CA GLY A 6 -8.43 -33.42 14.87
C GLY A 6 -7.72 -32.80 13.67
N CYS A 7 -8.45 -31.94 12.95
CA CYS A 7 -7.93 -31.07 11.90
C CYS A 7 -7.43 -29.76 12.50
N ASP A 8 -6.35 -29.80 13.30
CA ASP A 8 -5.56 -28.62 13.67
C ASP A 8 -4.57 -28.21 12.55
N ARG A 9 -4.72 -28.76 11.33
CA ARG A 9 -3.84 -28.49 10.17
C ARG A 9 -4.48 -27.59 9.10
N GLY A 10 -5.66 -27.02 9.35
CA GLY A 10 -6.46 -26.34 8.31
C GLY A 10 -6.34 -24.81 8.28
N ASP A 11 -5.90 -24.17 9.35
CA ASP A 11 -6.16 -22.73 9.55
C ASP A 11 -5.06 -21.80 8.99
N SER A 12 -3.79 -22.19 9.10
CA SER A 12 -2.70 -21.45 8.45
C SER A 12 -2.72 -21.59 6.92
N VAL A 13 -3.17 -22.76 6.42
CA VAL A 13 -3.26 -23.08 5.00
C VAL A 13 -4.19 -22.12 4.26
N VAL A 14 -5.26 -21.66 4.92
CA VAL A 14 -6.16 -20.65 4.34
C VAL A 14 -5.38 -19.37 4.06
N CYS A 15 -4.75 -18.78 5.08
CA CYS A 15 -4.00 -17.52 4.94
C CYS A 15 -2.76 -17.65 4.05
N GLU A 16 -2.22 -18.85 3.85
CA GLU A 16 -1.05 -19.14 2.99
C GLU A 16 -1.42 -19.59 1.57
N SER A 17 -2.70 -19.79 1.26
CA SER A 17 -3.12 -20.37 -0.03
C SER A 17 -2.65 -19.55 -1.23
N SER A 18 -2.26 -20.24 -2.31
CA SER A 18 -1.74 -19.60 -3.53
C SER A 18 -2.72 -18.60 -4.14
N LYS A 19 -4.02 -18.86 -4.04
CA LYS A 19 -5.08 -17.96 -4.50
C LYS A 19 -5.10 -16.63 -3.73
N ILE A 20 -4.85 -16.64 -2.42
CA ILE A 20 -4.71 -15.40 -1.64
C ILE A 20 -3.46 -14.65 -2.07
N GLN A 21 -2.34 -15.36 -2.24
CA GLN A 21 -1.12 -14.73 -2.70
C GLN A 21 -1.32 -14.11 -4.09
N GLU A 22 -2.04 -14.78 -4.99
CA GLU A 22 -2.44 -14.25 -6.29
C GLU A 22 -3.36 -13.03 -6.16
N SER A 23 -4.35 -13.04 -5.26
CA SER A 23 -5.23 -11.89 -5.02
C SER A 23 -4.46 -10.69 -4.43
N LEU A 24 -3.65 -10.89 -3.38
CA LEU A 24 -2.81 -9.85 -2.79
C LEU A 24 -1.79 -9.30 -3.80
N LYS A 25 -1.18 -10.20 -4.60
CA LYS A 25 -0.31 -9.79 -5.71
C LYS A 25 -1.10 -9.06 -6.79
N SER A 26 -2.35 -9.42 -7.09
CA SER A 26 -3.18 -8.72 -8.06
C SER A 26 -3.50 -7.31 -7.57
N ASP A 27 -3.91 -7.15 -6.31
CA ASP A 27 -4.25 -5.84 -5.74
C ASP A 27 -3.06 -4.87 -5.71
N PHE A 28 -1.85 -5.41 -5.56
CA PHE A 28 -0.63 -4.61 -5.56
C PHE A 28 0.01 -4.46 -6.95
N SER A 29 0.02 -5.56 -7.68
CA SER A 29 0.96 -5.82 -8.77
C SER A 29 0.27 -6.11 -10.08
N TYR A 30 -1.07 -6.16 -10.18
CA TYR A 30 -1.74 -6.42 -11.46
C TYR A 30 -1.25 -5.45 -12.56
N GLU A 31 -1.20 -4.16 -12.26
CA GLU A 31 -0.64 -3.13 -13.16
C GLU A 31 0.89 -3.23 -13.32
N LEU A 32 1.58 -3.90 -12.40
CA LEU A 32 3.03 -4.11 -12.40
C LEU A 32 3.45 -5.46 -13.00
N GLN A 33 2.53 -6.39 -13.29
CA GLN A 33 2.83 -7.73 -13.84
C GLN A 33 3.53 -7.67 -15.20
N HIS A 34 3.33 -6.57 -15.92
CA HIS A 34 3.98 -6.31 -17.20
C HIS A 34 5.31 -5.54 -17.07
N TYR A 35 5.71 -5.16 -15.85
CA TYR A 35 6.91 -4.34 -15.56
C TYR A 35 7.82 -5.09 -14.59
N ASN A 36 8.48 -6.14 -15.09
CA ASN A 36 9.37 -7.01 -14.30
C ASN A 36 10.60 -6.29 -13.74
N GLU A 37 10.96 -5.15 -14.33
CA GLU A 37 12.09 -4.30 -13.92
C GLU A 37 11.78 -3.41 -12.71
N LEU A 38 10.50 -3.23 -12.36
CA LEU A 38 10.08 -2.38 -11.25
C LEU A 38 9.96 -3.19 -9.94
N PRO A 39 10.38 -2.62 -8.80
CA PRO A 39 10.18 -3.20 -7.48
C PRO A 39 8.74 -3.69 -7.24
N GLN A 40 8.64 -4.95 -6.83
CA GLN A 40 7.36 -5.60 -6.48
C GLN A 40 7.28 -5.79 -4.97
N VAL A 41 6.05 -5.89 -4.45
CA VAL A 41 5.86 -6.24 -3.05
C VAL A 41 6.01 -7.73 -2.82
N ILE A 42 6.87 -8.06 -1.86
CA ILE A 42 7.12 -9.42 -1.41
C ILE A 42 6.32 -9.65 -0.13
N PHE A 43 5.38 -10.60 -0.16
CA PHE A 43 4.58 -11.00 1.00
C PHE A 43 5.20 -12.22 1.69
N LYS A 44 5.27 -12.21 3.02
CA LYS A 44 5.91 -13.22 3.89
C LYS A 44 5.13 -13.36 5.19
N ASN A 45 5.40 -14.42 5.95
CA ASN A 45 4.93 -14.60 7.34
C ASN A 45 3.41 -14.41 7.50
N PHE A 46 2.65 -15.18 6.73
CA PHE A 46 1.19 -15.21 6.82
C PHE A 46 0.76 -15.79 8.17
N SER A 47 -0.26 -15.20 8.78
CA SER A 47 -0.82 -15.67 10.05
C SER A 47 -2.30 -15.37 10.15
N LEU A 48 -3.06 -16.31 10.70
CA LEU A 48 -4.45 -16.11 11.06
C LEU A 48 -4.53 -15.25 12.33
N LYS A 49 -5.35 -14.20 12.31
CA LYS A 49 -5.63 -13.32 13.46
C LYS A 49 -6.93 -13.67 14.15
N ASN A 50 -7.99 -13.89 13.37
CA ASN A 50 -9.31 -14.21 13.91
C ASN A 50 -10.17 -14.89 12.84
N ARG A 51 -11.21 -15.61 13.24
CA ARG A 51 -12.19 -16.23 12.35
C ARG A 51 -13.59 -16.16 12.97
N MET A 52 -14.54 -15.67 12.20
CA MET A 52 -15.96 -15.67 12.56
C MET A 52 -16.79 -16.11 11.36
N ASN A 53 -17.36 -17.31 11.43
CA ASN A 53 -18.16 -17.90 10.35
C ASN A 53 -17.39 -17.93 9.01
N SER A 54 -17.91 -17.23 8.00
CA SER A 54 -17.29 -17.06 6.67
C SER A 54 -16.18 -16.01 6.65
N LEU A 55 -16.02 -15.18 7.68
CA LEU A 55 -15.03 -14.13 7.71
C LEU A 55 -13.75 -14.59 8.41
N VAL A 56 -12.62 -14.44 7.72
CA VAL A 56 -11.29 -14.78 8.22
C VAL A 56 -10.42 -13.53 8.18
N TRP A 57 -9.87 -13.15 9.33
CA TRP A 57 -8.89 -12.07 9.46
C TRP A 57 -7.50 -12.67 9.42
N CYS A 58 -6.75 -12.37 8.38
CA CYS A 58 -5.35 -12.79 8.27
C CYS A 58 -4.44 -11.56 8.34
N SER A 59 -3.16 -11.82 8.59
CA SER A 59 -2.12 -10.83 8.47
C SER A 59 -0.89 -11.41 7.81
N CYS A 60 -0.13 -10.59 7.09
CA CYS A 60 1.18 -10.96 6.59
C CYS A 60 2.13 -9.78 6.67
N GLN A 61 3.42 -10.07 6.68
CA GLN A 61 4.45 -9.05 6.51
C GLN A 61 4.69 -8.86 5.03
N SER A 62 4.81 -7.63 4.59
CA SER A 62 5.19 -7.36 3.21
C SER A 62 6.28 -6.31 3.12
N GLU A 63 7.07 -6.42 2.06
CA GLU A 63 8.27 -5.63 1.85
C GLU A 63 8.30 -5.13 0.42
N LEU A 64 8.44 -3.81 0.25
CA LEU A 64 8.83 -3.19 -1.01
C LEU A 64 10.26 -2.67 -0.88
N SER A 65 11.18 -3.23 -1.65
CA SER A 65 12.57 -2.81 -1.62
C SER A 65 13.08 -2.44 -3.01
N GLY A 66 13.85 -1.35 -3.07
CA GLY A 66 14.39 -0.87 -4.33
C GLY A 66 14.99 0.51 -4.20
N ASN A 67 15.53 1.00 -5.33
CA ASN A 67 15.92 2.39 -5.47
C ASN A 67 14.70 3.30 -5.25
N GLY A 68 14.87 4.43 -4.55
CA GLY A 68 13.74 5.31 -4.25
C GLY A 68 12.99 5.76 -5.50
N ARG A 69 13.70 6.05 -6.60
CA ARG A 69 13.07 6.41 -7.88
C ARG A 69 12.23 5.26 -8.45
N ASP A 70 12.75 4.05 -8.44
CA ASP A 70 12.04 2.89 -8.98
C ASP A 70 10.86 2.48 -8.11
N VAL A 71 10.95 2.67 -6.79
CA VAL A 71 9.82 2.52 -5.88
C VAL A 71 8.72 3.53 -6.23
N VAL A 72 9.06 4.80 -6.46
CA VAL A 72 8.06 5.81 -6.91
C VAL A 72 7.42 5.42 -8.23
N ARG A 73 8.21 4.96 -9.21
CA ARG A 73 7.67 4.47 -10.49
C ARG A 73 6.71 3.32 -10.28
N SER A 74 7.04 2.37 -9.40
CA SER A 74 6.17 1.26 -9.03
C SER A 74 4.83 1.74 -8.45
N LEU A 75 4.86 2.73 -7.57
CA LEU A 75 3.65 3.34 -6.98
C LEU A 75 2.80 4.08 -8.02
N ILE A 76 3.43 4.79 -8.97
CA ILE A 76 2.75 5.46 -10.07
C ILE A 76 2.07 4.44 -10.99
N THR A 77 2.80 3.40 -11.39
CA THR A 77 2.26 2.34 -12.26
C THR A 77 1.10 1.62 -11.58
N LYS A 78 1.22 1.29 -10.29
CA LYS A 78 0.12 0.75 -9.47
C LYS A 78 -1.12 1.64 -9.44
N PHE A 79 -0.94 2.96 -9.37
CA PHE A 79 -2.07 3.90 -9.41
C PHE A 79 -2.74 3.99 -10.80
N GLY A 80 -2.05 3.54 -11.83
CA GLY A 80 -2.43 3.64 -13.23
C GLY A 80 -1.93 4.94 -13.85
N GLU A 81 -1.05 4.84 -14.83
CA GLU A 81 -0.40 5.96 -15.53
C GLU A 81 -1.38 7.04 -16.01
N LYS A 82 -2.53 6.63 -16.56
CA LYS A 82 -3.57 7.55 -17.05
C LYS A 82 -4.19 8.36 -15.91
N ASN A 83 -4.55 7.67 -14.82
CA ASN A 83 -5.10 8.31 -13.63
C ASN A 83 -4.06 9.23 -13.00
N TRP A 84 -2.81 8.77 -12.93
CA TRP A 84 -1.70 9.55 -12.39
C TRP A 84 -1.51 10.86 -13.14
N ARG A 85 -1.48 10.83 -14.48
CA ARG A 85 -1.35 12.05 -15.29
C ARG A 85 -2.45 13.08 -15.01
N GLN A 86 -3.68 12.63 -14.75
CA GLN A 86 -4.79 13.53 -14.40
C GLN A 86 -4.61 14.11 -12.99
N SER A 87 -4.32 13.28 -12.00
CA SER A 87 -4.07 13.72 -10.61
C SER A 87 -2.87 14.67 -10.52
N ARG A 88 -1.77 14.36 -11.21
CA ARG A 88 -0.57 15.19 -11.27
C ARG A 88 -0.86 16.59 -11.82
N LYS A 89 -1.64 16.69 -12.90
CA LYS A 89 -2.08 17.98 -13.46
C LYS A 89 -2.94 18.76 -12.47
N LEU A 90 -3.88 18.09 -11.80
CA LEU A 90 -4.73 18.70 -10.77
C LEU A 90 -3.88 19.35 -9.67
N PHE A 91 -2.94 18.60 -9.07
CA PHE A 91 -2.15 19.12 -7.96
C PHE A 91 -1.11 20.16 -8.38
N LYS A 92 -0.51 20.02 -9.56
CA LYS A 92 0.41 21.02 -10.11
C LYS A 92 -0.25 22.39 -10.24
N ASN A 93 -1.52 22.41 -10.66
CA ASN A 93 -2.28 23.63 -10.93
C ASN A 93 -3.17 24.07 -9.74
N SER A 94 -3.16 23.32 -8.63
CA SER A 94 -3.97 23.64 -7.45
C SER A 94 -3.10 24.19 -6.33
N ASP A 95 -3.65 25.16 -5.60
CA ASP A 95 -3.12 25.53 -4.29
C ASP A 95 -3.77 24.65 -3.21
N TYR A 96 -3.25 23.42 -3.08
CA TYR A 96 -3.77 22.44 -2.13
C TYR A 96 -3.52 22.81 -0.66
N SER A 97 -2.68 23.81 -0.36
CA SER A 97 -2.51 24.32 1.02
C SER A 97 -3.78 24.98 1.54
N LYS A 98 -4.65 25.47 0.64
CA LYS A 98 -5.95 26.06 0.96
C LYS A 98 -7.08 25.05 1.01
N TRP A 99 -6.81 23.75 0.85
CA TRP A 99 -7.84 22.73 0.90
C TRP A 99 -8.30 22.48 2.33
N SER A 100 -9.60 22.24 2.52
CA SER A 100 -10.13 21.83 3.82
C SER A 100 -9.57 20.48 4.24
N ASN A 101 -9.52 20.21 5.56
CA ASN A 101 -9.07 18.91 6.09
C ASN A 101 -9.83 17.73 5.45
N ARG A 102 -11.14 17.88 5.20
CA ARG A 102 -11.94 16.85 4.50
C ARG A 102 -11.44 16.58 3.09
N LYS A 103 -11.07 17.63 2.35
CA LYS A 103 -10.55 17.50 0.98
C LYS A 103 -9.12 16.93 0.98
N ILE A 104 -8.27 17.35 1.92
CA ILE A 104 -6.94 16.76 2.12
C ILE A 104 -7.06 15.26 2.45
N SER A 105 -7.95 14.88 3.37
CA SER A 105 -8.19 13.47 3.72
C SER A 105 -8.67 12.65 2.52
N LYS A 106 -9.52 13.22 1.67
CA LYS A 106 -10.02 12.56 0.44
C LYS A 106 -8.90 12.29 -0.57
N TYR A 107 -7.93 13.20 -0.67
CA TYR A 107 -6.83 13.12 -1.65
C TYR A 107 -5.48 12.74 -1.01
N LYS A 108 -5.49 12.22 0.21
CA LYS A 108 -4.28 12.02 1.02
C LYS A 108 -3.24 11.16 0.30
N SER A 109 -3.66 10.00 -0.19
CA SER A 109 -2.78 9.06 -0.89
C SER A 109 -2.21 9.64 -2.19
N GLN A 110 -3.04 10.35 -2.98
CA GLN A 110 -2.60 10.95 -4.24
C GLN A 110 -1.71 12.18 -4.04
N LEU A 111 -1.95 12.96 -2.97
CA LEU A 111 -1.05 14.05 -2.57
C LEU A 111 0.30 13.48 -2.11
N ALA A 112 0.31 12.36 -1.40
CA ALA A 112 1.55 11.69 -1.02
C ALA A 112 2.32 11.22 -2.27
N LEU A 113 1.64 10.57 -3.21
CA LEU A 113 2.24 10.16 -4.49
C LEU A 113 2.76 11.37 -5.29
N TYR A 114 2.09 12.52 -5.20
CA TYR A 114 2.54 13.75 -5.83
C TYR A 114 3.82 14.32 -5.24
N LEU A 115 3.95 14.34 -3.91
CA LEU A 115 5.19 14.77 -3.26
C LEU A 115 6.33 13.81 -3.63
N LEU A 116 6.07 12.49 -3.61
CA LEU A 116 7.03 11.47 -4.03
C LEU A 116 7.49 11.66 -5.49
N ASP A 117 6.57 11.81 -6.44
CA ASP A 117 6.91 12.07 -7.85
C ASP A 117 7.68 13.38 -8.04
N LYS A 118 7.27 14.44 -7.34
CA LYS A 118 7.92 15.76 -7.43
C LYS A 118 9.37 15.71 -6.94
N TYR A 119 9.63 15.00 -5.85
CA TYR A 119 10.94 14.97 -5.18
C TYR A 119 11.77 13.72 -5.50
N GLN A 120 11.39 12.93 -6.51
CA GLN A 120 11.99 11.63 -6.81
C GLN A 120 13.51 11.63 -7.03
N ASP A 121 14.05 12.75 -7.52
CA ASP A 121 15.48 12.88 -7.75
C ASP A 121 16.29 12.98 -6.45
N SER A 122 15.67 13.41 -5.34
CA SER A 122 16.34 13.59 -4.04
C SER A 122 16.72 12.26 -3.37
N PHE A 123 16.13 11.16 -3.84
CA PHE A 123 16.34 9.82 -3.30
C PHE A 123 16.75 8.80 -4.38
N ARG A 124 17.22 9.28 -5.53
CA ARG A 124 17.66 8.45 -6.67
C ARG A 124 18.87 7.58 -6.36
N ASP A 125 19.74 7.94 -5.41
CA ASP A 125 20.93 7.14 -5.10
C ASP A 125 20.78 6.34 -3.79
N LYS A 126 19.55 6.30 -3.25
CA LYS A 126 19.22 5.64 -1.99
C LYS A 126 18.30 4.45 -2.24
N SER A 127 18.58 3.35 -1.54
CA SER A 127 17.70 2.19 -1.49
C SER A 127 16.86 2.24 -0.23
N TYR A 128 15.58 1.88 -0.36
CA TYR A 128 14.64 1.86 0.74
C TYR A 128 14.04 0.48 0.88
N ILE A 129 13.71 0.13 2.13
CA ILE A 129 12.97 -1.07 2.46
C ILE A 129 11.73 -0.61 3.22
N MET A 130 10.57 -0.65 2.55
CA MET A 130 9.31 -0.34 3.17
C MET A 130 8.67 -1.63 3.69
N LYS A 131 8.66 -1.77 5.02
CA LYS A 131 7.93 -2.84 5.70
C LYS A 131 6.49 -2.44 5.95
N ILE A 132 5.58 -3.34 5.62
CA ILE A 132 4.13 -3.14 5.71
C ILE A 132 3.52 -4.38 6.37
N ASP A 133 2.90 -4.18 7.53
CA ASP A 133 2.06 -5.21 8.12
C ASP A 133 0.69 -5.13 7.45
N VAL A 134 0.35 -6.16 6.70
CA VAL A 134 -0.90 -6.24 5.96
C VAL A 134 -1.88 -7.00 6.82
N ASN A 135 -2.98 -6.37 7.20
CA ASN A 135 -4.15 -7.07 7.71
C ASN A 135 -5.17 -7.11 6.59
N TYR A 136 -5.78 -8.27 6.37
CA TYR A 136 -6.76 -8.44 5.32
C TYR A 136 -7.90 -9.35 5.77
N ASN A 137 -9.09 -8.99 5.31
CA ASN A 137 -10.32 -9.73 5.58
C ASN A 137 -10.63 -10.61 4.37
N ILE A 138 -10.90 -11.88 4.63
CA ILE A 138 -11.31 -12.85 3.63
C ILE A 138 -12.75 -13.22 3.90
N ASP A 139 -13.63 -13.01 2.93
CA ASP A 139 -14.96 -13.62 2.94
C ASP A 139 -14.91 -14.95 2.17
N ILE A 140 -15.15 -16.04 2.90
CA ILE A 140 -15.14 -17.41 2.41
C ILE A 140 -16.57 -17.91 2.35
N THR A 141 -17.12 -18.00 1.13
CA THR A 141 -18.38 -18.70 0.91
C THR A 141 -18.09 -20.05 0.25
N GLY A 142 -18.23 -21.14 0.99
CA GLY A 142 -17.79 -22.47 0.55
C GLY A 142 -16.25 -22.54 0.45
N ASN A 143 -15.72 -22.84 -0.73
CA ASN A 143 -14.27 -22.91 -0.99
C ASN A 143 -13.73 -21.73 -1.85
N VAL A 144 -14.45 -20.59 -1.87
CA VAL A 144 -14.14 -19.43 -2.73
C VAL A 144 -13.87 -18.19 -1.88
N ILE A 145 -12.74 -17.53 -2.15
CA ILE A 145 -12.37 -16.22 -1.60
C ILE A 145 -13.06 -15.13 -2.42
N ARG A 146 -13.86 -14.29 -1.78
CA ARG A 146 -14.64 -13.25 -2.46
C ARG A 146 -14.01 -11.87 -2.45
N ASN A 147 -13.28 -11.53 -1.39
CA ASN A 147 -12.67 -10.22 -1.23
C ASN A 147 -11.43 -10.29 -0.34
N VAL A 148 -10.51 -9.34 -0.53
CA VAL A 148 -9.31 -9.10 0.27
C VAL A 148 -9.20 -7.59 0.47
N ASP A 149 -9.43 -7.10 1.69
CA ASP A 149 -9.37 -5.65 1.99
C ASP A 149 -8.00 -5.25 2.53
N TYR A 150 -7.30 -4.34 1.83
CA TYR A 150 -5.95 -3.88 2.17
C TYR A 150 -6.01 -2.52 2.88
N GLN A 151 -5.73 -2.50 4.19
CA GLN A 151 -5.98 -1.31 5.01
C GLN A 151 -4.85 -0.25 5.02
N GLU A 152 -3.69 -0.53 4.44
CA GLU A 152 -2.54 0.37 4.54
C GLU A 152 -2.42 1.34 3.34
N ASP A 153 -2.13 2.62 3.61
CA ASP A 153 -1.91 3.63 2.56
C ASP A 153 -0.41 3.71 2.23
N ILE A 154 -0.05 3.01 1.17
CA ILE A 154 1.33 2.73 0.77
C ILE A 154 2.05 3.98 0.31
N ASN A 155 1.36 4.86 -0.42
CA ASN A 155 1.93 6.11 -0.87
C ASN A 155 2.31 6.97 0.34
N VAL A 156 1.44 6.99 1.36
CA VAL A 156 1.72 7.70 2.61
C VAL A 156 2.81 7.01 3.41
N ARG A 157 2.83 5.67 3.47
CA ARG A 157 3.87 4.90 4.15
C ARG A 157 5.25 5.16 3.55
N PHE A 158 5.36 5.14 2.23
CA PHE A 158 6.62 5.42 1.55
C PHE A 158 7.01 6.89 1.71
N LEU A 159 6.06 7.83 1.62
CA LEU A 159 6.33 9.24 1.91
C LEU A 159 6.88 9.44 3.33
N SER A 160 6.31 8.78 4.33
CA SER A 160 6.81 8.83 5.71
C SER A 160 8.25 8.31 5.82
N LEU A 161 8.58 7.22 5.12
CA LEU A 161 9.91 6.64 5.09
C LEU A 161 10.96 7.58 4.49
N VAL A 162 10.61 8.33 3.43
CA VAL A 162 11.53 9.21 2.71
C VAL A 162 11.40 10.69 3.09
N ALA A 163 10.55 11.03 4.07
CA ALA A 163 10.21 12.41 4.39
C ALA A 163 11.43 13.27 4.75
N VAL A 164 12.42 12.67 5.43
CA VAL A 164 13.68 13.32 5.82
C VAL A 164 14.58 13.66 4.63
N ASP A 165 14.36 13.02 3.49
CA ASP A 165 15.14 13.20 2.27
C ASP A 165 14.49 14.22 1.32
N ILE A 166 13.30 14.74 1.64
CA ILE A 166 12.61 15.75 0.85
C ILE A 166 13.17 17.13 1.18
N PRO A 167 13.69 17.88 0.19
CA PRO A 167 14.08 19.26 0.41
C PRO A 167 12.83 20.10 0.69
N LEU A 168 12.70 20.52 1.94
CA LEU A 168 11.61 21.36 2.43
C LEU A 168 11.87 22.82 2.06
N ASP A 169 12.05 23.13 0.80
CA ASP A 169 12.22 24.51 0.30
C ASP A 169 10.87 25.18 -0.01
N ASN A 170 9.84 24.39 -0.27
CA ASN A 170 8.51 24.86 -0.64
C ASN A 170 7.53 24.79 0.54
N VAL A 171 7.10 25.96 1.04
CA VAL A 171 6.17 26.10 2.19
C VAL A 171 4.84 25.36 1.98
N ARG A 172 4.31 25.35 0.75
CA ARG A 172 3.04 24.66 0.42
C ARG A 172 3.18 23.15 0.59
N ASP A 173 4.29 22.62 0.11
CA ASP A 173 4.60 21.20 0.13
C ASP A 173 4.95 20.74 1.56
N GLN A 174 5.69 21.55 2.32
CA GLN A 174 5.93 21.36 3.77
C GLN A 174 4.63 21.24 4.57
N PHE A 175 3.69 22.16 4.33
CA PHE A 175 2.41 22.18 5.02
C PHE A 175 1.62 20.88 4.78
N ILE A 176 1.55 20.44 3.52
CA ILE A 176 0.84 19.19 3.19
C ILE A 176 1.58 17.96 3.71
N LEU A 177 2.91 17.90 3.58
CA LEU A 177 3.70 16.81 4.16
C LEU A 177 3.39 16.66 5.64
N THR A 178 3.46 17.76 6.40
CA THR A 178 3.14 17.77 7.83
C THR A 178 1.71 17.29 8.11
N LYS A 179 0.72 17.74 7.33
CA LYS A 179 -0.68 17.31 7.47
C LYS A 179 -0.86 15.81 7.20
N ILE A 180 -0.20 15.29 6.17
CA ILE A 180 -0.28 13.88 5.80
C ILE A 180 0.36 13.02 6.90
N LEU A 181 1.56 13.36 7.37
CA LEU A 181 2.29 12.59 8.37
C LEU A 181 1.61 12.64 9.75
N ASN A 182 1.13 13.80 10.19
CA ASN A 182 0.42 13.92 11.47
C ASN A 182 -0.95 13.21 11.49
N SER A 183 -1.52 12.89 10.32
CA SER A 183 -2.74 12.09 10.24
C SER A 183 -2.51 10.60 10.53
N GLN A 184 -1.26 10.13 10.58
CA GLN A 184 -0.93 8.74 10.94
C GLN A 184 -0.83 8.53 12.46
N SER A 185 -0.58 9.59 13.24
CA SER A 185 -0.41 9.55 14.69
C SER A 185 -1.73 9.48 15.50
N VAL A 186 -2.88 9.32 14.82
CA VAL A 186 -4.17 9.09 15.48
C VAL A 186 -4.57 7.62 15.25
N LYS A 187 -4.10 6.74 16.13
CA LYS A 187 -4.65 5.40 16.35
C LYS A 187 -4.80 5.19 17.84
#